data_AF-A0A2W2A4Y5-F1
#
_entry.id   AF-A0A2W2A4Y5-F1
#
_cell.length_a   1.000
_cell.length_b   1.000
_cell.length_c   1.000
_cell.angle_alpha   90.00
_cell.angle_beta   90.00
_cell.angle_gamma   90.00
#
_symmetry.space_group_name_H-M   'P 1'
#
loop_
_entity.id
_entity.type
_entity.pdbx_description
1 polymer ?
#
loop_
_entity_poly.entity_id
_entity_poly.type
_entity_poly.pdbx_seq_one_letter_code
_entity_poly.pdbx_strand_id
1 'polypeptide(L)'
;MLVDAALEHVPALIRSAVAGIPRSSITDIDGSTAVITQRSGVLIPRAEVITLGFRRAEDGRAEVVILAARRGGLAAPDAVPSQFERALLASIRTASKEATH
;
A
#
# COMPACT_ATOMS: atom_id res chain seq x y z
N MET A 1 -7.99 -5.07 -4.94
CA MET A 1 -8.41 -5.56 -3.61
C MET A 1 -9.50 -4.66 -3.07
N LEU A 2 -10.68 -5.20 -2.78
CA LEU A 2 -11.78 -4.41 -2.22
C LEU A 2 -11.51 -4.09 -0.75
N VAL A 3 -11.81 -2.86 -0.36
CA VAL A 3 -11.78 -2.39 1.03
C VAL A 3 -13.17 -1.87 1.39
N ASP A 4 -13.57 -2.14 2.63
CA ASP A 4 -14.85 -1.73 3.18
C ASP A 4 -14.79 -0.28 3.67
N ALA A 5 -14.53 0.63 2.73
CA ALA A 5 -14.47 2.06 2.96
C ALA A 5 -14.94 2.78 1.69
N ALA A 6 -15.58 3.94 1.88
CA ALA A 6 -15.84 4.87 0.79
C ALA A 6 -14.52 5.42 0.22
N LEU A 7 -14.49 5.78 -1.07
CA LEU A 7 -13.27 6.17 -1.77
C LEU A 7 -12.57 7.35 -1.11
N GLU A 8 -13.33 8.33 -0.62
CA GLU A 8 -12.85 9.51 0.10
C GLU A 8 -12.14 9.19 1.42
N HIS A 9 -12.43 8.02 2.02
CA HIS A 9 -11.82 7.56 3.27
C HIS A 9 -10.58 6.69 3.06
N VAL A 10 -10.34 6.21 1.83
CA VAL A 10 -9.18 5.36 1.51
C VAL A 10 -7.86 6.00 1.92
N PRO A 11 -7.60 7.30 1.67
CA PRO A 11 -6.32 7.90 2.09
C PRO A 11 -6.06 7.81 3.60
N ALA A 12 -7.09 7.97 4.43
CA ALA A 12 -6.97 7.82 5.87
C ALA A 12 -6.70 6.37 6.28
N LEU A 13 -7.40 5.42 5.67
CA LEU A 13 -7.18 3.98 5.87
C LEU A 13 -5.75 3.57 5.51
N ILE A 14 -5.22 4.04 4.38
CA ILE A 14 -3.83 3.74 3.97
C ILE A 14 -2.83 4.33 4.97
N ARG A 15 -3.05 5.55 5.48
CA ARG A 15 -2.18 6.13 6.53
C ARG A 15 -2.14 5.25 7.78
N SER A 16 -3.30 4.77 8.24
CA SER A 16 -3.39 3.85 9.38
C SER A 16 -2.63 2.54 9.11
N ALA A 17 -2.87 1.92 7.95
CA ALA A 17 -2.23 0.66 7.57
C ALA A 17 -0.70 0.77 7.48
N VAL A 18 -0.17 1.85 6.91
CA VAL A 18 1.27 2.07 6.76
C VAL A 18 1.94 2.36 8.11
N ALA A 19 1.27 3.06 9.03
CA ALA A 19 1.80 3.32 10.37
C ALA A 19 2.16 2.03 11.14
N GLY A 20 1.45 0.93 10.86
CA GLY A 20 1.74 -0.39 11.44
C GLY A 20 2.91 -1.15 10.81
N ILE A 21 3.53 -0.65 9.73
CA ILE A 21 4.57 -1.37 8.99
C ILE A 21 5.94 -0.75 9.29
N PRO A 22 6.88 -1.50 9.91
CA PRO A 22 8.20 -0.99 10.26
C PRO A 22 8.96 -0.45 9.04
N ARG A 23 9.64 0.68 9.23
CA ARG A 23 10.53 1.33 8.25
C ARG A 23 9.86 1.69 6.92
N SER A 24 8.53 1.76 6.94
CA SER A 24 7.73 2.23 5.82
C SER A 24 7.30 3.67 6.05
N SER A 25 7.04 4.38 4.95
CA SER A 25 6.59 5.77 4.98
C SER A 25 5.77 6.06 3.72
N ILE A 26 4.79 6.95 3.85
CA ILE A 26 4.05 7.49 2.71
C ILE A 26 4.83 8.69 2.19
N THR A 27 5.25 8.63 0.93
CA THR A 27 5.94 9.75 0.27
C THR A 27 4.99 10.67 -0.46
N ASP A 28 3.87 10.13 -0.95
CA ASP A 28 2.81 10.89 -1.61
C ASP A 28 1.46 10.20 -1.42
N ILE A 29 0.37 10.97 -1.28
CA ILE A 29 -0.98 10.43 -1.15
C ILE A 29 -2.04 11.47 -1.51
N ASP A 30 -2.94 11.09 -2.42
CA ASP A 30 -4.10 11.88 -2.84
C ASP A 30 -5.38 11.02 -2.85
N GLY A 31 -6.47 11.53 -3.43
CA GLY A 31 -7.76 10.82 -3.51
C GLY A 31 -7.80 9.64 -4.48
N SER A 32 -6.75 9.42 -5.26
CA SER A 32 -6.67 8.44 -6.35
C SER A 32 -5.44 7.54 -6.28
N THR A 33 -4.36 7.96 -5.61
CA THR A 33 -3.12 7.21 -5.52
C THR A 33 -2.41 7.39 -4.17
N ALA A 34 -1.53 6.45 -3.85
CA ALA A 34 -0.53 6.61 -2.81
C ALA A 34 0.80 5.98 -3.21
N VAL A 35 1.89 6.60 -2.80
CA VAL A 35 3.25 6.09 -2.96
C VAL A 35 3.81 5.77 -1.58
N ILE A 36 4.14 4.50 -1.36
CA ILE A 36 4.65 3.99 -0.10
C ILE A 36 6.06 3.46 -0.32
N THR A 37 7.01 3.93 0.47
CA THR A 37 8.40 3.49 0.44
C THR A 37 8.73 2.72 1.71
N GLN A 38 9.32 1.53 1.58
CA GLN A 38 9.99 0.83 2.68
C GLN A 38 11.51 0.85 2.48
N ARG A 39 12.22 1.28 3.51
CA ARG A 39 13.69 1.25 3.55
C ARG A 39 14.17 -0.02 4.24
N SER A 40 15.05 -0.75 3.58
CA SER A 40 15.73 -1.94 4.09
C SER A 40 17.25 -1.81 3.91
N GLY A 41 18.00 -2.39 4.83
CA GLY A 41 19.47 -2.33 4.83
C GLY A 41 20.05 -1.19 5.68
N VAL A 42 21.07 -1.53 6.48
CA VAL A 42 21.83 -0.57 7.30
C VAL A 42 23.08 -0.07 6.56
N LEU A 43 23.64 -0.89 5.67
CA LEU A 43 24.90 -0.64 4.96
C LEU A 43 24.72 -0.26 3.48
N ILE A 44 23.70 -0.77 2.81
CA ILE A 44 23.32 -0.41 1.44
C ILE A 44 21.84 -0.06 1.48
N PRO A 45 21.45 1.22 1.26
CA PRO A 45 20.05 1.60 1.26
C PRO A 45 19.33 0.89 0.13
N ARG A 46 18.49 -0.09 0.46
CA ARG A 46 17.52 -0.67 -0.47
C ARG A 46 16.18 -0.04 -0.18
N ALA A 47 15.57 0.53 -1.19
CA ALA A 47 14.22 1.07 -1.09
C ALA A 47 13.30 0.21 -1.96
N GLU A 48 12.21 -0.23 -1.38
CA GLU A 48 11.07 -0.74 -2.13
C GLU A 48 10.00 0.33 -2.17
N VAL A 49 9.50 0.65 -3.36
CA VAL A 49 8.49 1.67 -3.60
C VAL A 49 7.27 1.00 -4.22
N ILE A 50 6.13 1.10 -3.56
CA ILE A 50 4.85 0.58 -4.03
C ILE A 50 3.95 1.77 -4.33
N THR A 51 3.41 1.82 -5.54
CA THR A 51 2.37 2.76 -5.95
C THR A 51 1.03 2.06 -5.93
N LEU A 52 0.09 2.59 -5.14
CA LEU A 52 -1.29 2.15 -5.07
C LEU A 52 -2.17 3.07 -5.90
N GLY A 53 -3.18 2.49 -6.54
CA GLY A 53 -4.30 3.20 -7.15
C GLY A 53 -5.59 2.92 -6.40
N PHE A 54 -6.44 3.92 -6.30
CA PHE A 54 -7.75 3.86 -5.66
C PHE A 54 -8.82 4.08 -6.72
N ARG A 55 -9.82 3.21 -6.76
CA ARG A 55 -10.95 3.36 -7.68
C ARG A 55 -12.24 2.95 -6.98
N ARG A 56 -13.35 3.51 -7.45
CA ARG A 56 -14.67 3.08 -6.98
C ARG A 56 -15.00 1.72 -7.59
N ALA A 57 -15.45 0.78 -6.76
CA ALA A 57 -16.01 -0.48 -7.19
C ALA A 57 -17.51 -0.33 -7.50
N GLU A 58 -18.06 -1.28 -8.26
CA GLU A 58 -19.47 -1.24 -8.70
C GLU A 58 -20.47 -1.27 -7.54
N ASP A 59 -20.09 -1.85 -6.40
CA ASP A 59 -20.92 -1.99 -5.20
C ASP A 59 -20.81 -0.80 -4.24
N GLY A 60 -20.16 0.29 -4.66
CA GLY A 60 -19.98 1.51 -3.86
C GLY A 60 -18.80 1.46 -2.89
N ARG A 61 -18.13 0.31 -2.73
CA ARG A 61 -16.87 0.20 -1.99
C ARG A 61 -15.71 0.77 -2.80
N ALA A 62 -14.56 0.94 -2.16
CA ALA A 62 -13.34 1.27 -2.86
C ALA A 62 -12.51 0.01 -3.18
N GLU A 63 -11.81 0.07 -4.30
CA GLU A 63 -10.80 -0.90 -4.67
C GLU A 63 -9.41 -0.26 -4.64
N VAL A 64 -8.49 -0.94 -3.94
CA VAL A 64 -7.07 -0.61 -3.91
C VAL A 64 -6.32 -1.60 -4.79
N VAL A 65 -5.53 -1.09 -5.73
CA VAL A 65 -4.71 -1.89 -6.66
C VAL A 65 -3.24 -1.48 -6.57
N ILE A 66 -2.31 -2.43 -6.69
CA ILE A 66 -0.90 -2.11 -6.87
C ILE A 66 -0.69 -1.76 -8.35
N LEU A 67 -0.38 -0.49 -8.62
CA LEU A 67 -0.11 0.00 -9.98
C LEU A 67 1.34 -0.27 -10.40
N ALA A 68 2.27 -0.14 -9.46
CA ALA A 68 3.68 -0.41 -9.68
C ALA A 68 4.36 -0.81 -8.38
N ALA A 69 5.33 -1.72 -8.47
CA ALA A 69 6.26 -2.03 -7.40
C ALA A 69 7.68 -1.96 -7.96
N ARG A 70 8.55 -1.17 -7.33
CA ARG A 70 9.95 -0.99 -7.73
C ARG A 70 10.84 -1.34 -6.55
N ARG A 71 11.83 -2.21 -6.78
CA ARG A 71 12.82 -2.61 -5.77
C ARG A 71 14.18 -2.09 -6.21
N GLY A 72 14.76 -1.19 -5.42
CA GLY A 72 16.11 -0.69 -5.67
C GLY A 72 17.14 -1.82 -5.56
N GLY A 73 17.93 -2.03 -6.62
CA GLY A 73 19.00 -3.02 -6.66
C GLY A 73 18.64 -4.41 -7.20
N LEU A 74 17.47 -4.60 -7.81
CA LEU A 74 17.10 -5.84 -8.50
C LEU A 74 16.61 -5.54 -9.94
N ALA A 75 17.10 -6.32 -10.90
CA ALA A 75 16.62 -6.30 -12.27
C ALA A 75 15.33 -7.13 -12.36
N ALA A 76 14.28 -6.50 -12.90
CA ALA A 76 12.93 -7.02 -13.14
C ALA A 76 12.02 -7.22 -11.89
N PRO A 77 10.72 -6.93 -12.01
CA PRO A 77 9.73 -7.35 -11.02
C PRO A 77 9.58 -8.87 -11.09
N ASP A 78 9.95 -9.57 -10.02
CA ASP A 78 9.54 -10.97 -9.83
C ASP A 78 8.01 -11.07 -9.95
N ALA A 79 7.51 -12.13 -10.57
CA ALA A 79 6.07 -12.45 -10.60
C ALA A 79 5.49 -12.74 -9.19
N VAL A 80 6.36 -12.82 -8.17
CA VAL A 80 5.99 -13.10 -6.78
C VAL A 80 5.98 -11.80 -5.97
N PRO A 81 4.88 -11.53 -5.24
CA PRO A 81 4.81 -10.39 -4.32
C PRO A 81 5.91 -10.43 -3.25
N SER A 82 6.56 -9.30 -3.00
CA SER A 82 7.57 -9.15 -1.96
C SER A 82 6.96 -9.37 -0.57
N GLN A 83 7.83 -9.47 0.43
CA GLN A 83 7.40 -9.43 1.83
C GLN A 83 6.70 -8.10 2.15
N PHE A 84 7.18 -6.99 1.59
CA PHE A 84 6.59 -5.67 1.83
C PHE A 84 5.21 -5.55 1.19
N GLU A 85 5.05 -5.97 -0.07
CA GLU A 85 3.76 -5.99 -0.76
C GLU A 85 2.74 -6.84 0.02
N ARG A 86 3.15 -8.02 0.48
CA ARG A 86 2.29 -8.88 1.30
C ARG A 86 1.91 -8.24 2.63
N ALA A 87 2.88 -7.65 3.34
CA ALA A 87 2.63 -6.97 4.60
C ALA A 87 1.69 -5.76 4.43
N LEU A 88 1.87 -4.99 3.35
CA LEU A 88 1.04 -3.85 3.03
C LEU A 88 -0.40 -4.26 2.74
N LEU A 89 -0.60 -5.25 1.86
CA LEU A 89 -1.94 -5.76 1.55
C LEU A 89 -2.64 -6.36 2.78
N ALA A 90 -1.89 -7.07 3.64
CA ALA A 90 -2.43 -7.59 4.89
C ALA A 90 -2.83 -6.47 5.86
N SER A 91 -1.98 -5.45 6.04
CA SER A 91 -2.27 -4.32 6.93
C SER A 91 -3.47 -3.49 6.44
N ILE A 92 -3.56 -3.23 5.14
CA ILE A 92 -4.73 -2.55 4.54
C ILE A 92 -6.00 -3.38 4.78
N ARG A 93 -5.94 -4.71 4.64
CA ARG A 93 -7.07 -5.59 4.93
C ARG A 93 -7.49 -5.53 6.40
N THR A 94 -6.54 -5.50 7.33
CA THR A 94 -6.83 -5.38 8.77
C THR A 94 -7.46 -4.02 9.09
N ALA A 95 -6.85 -2.93 8.66
CA ALA A 95 -7.37 -1.57 8.86
C ALA A 95 -8.76 -1.41 8.25
N SER A 96 -9.02 -2.01 7.09
CA SER A 96 -10.35 -2.02 6.47
C SER A 96 -11.40 -2.74 7.30
N LYS A 97 -11.04 -3.80 8.04
CA LYS A 97 -12.00 -4.50 8.90
C LYS A 97 -12.29 -3.72 10.17
N GLU A 98 -11.27 -3.07 10.72
CA GLU A 98 -11.39 -2.26 11.93
C GLU A 98 -12.20 -0.99 11.70
N ALA A 99 -12.15 -0.40 10.50
CA ALA A 99 -12.91 0.79 10.16
C ALA A 99 -14.43 0.57 10.01
N THR A 100 -14.88 -0.68 9.82
CA THR A 100 -16.30 -1.04 9.70
C THR A 100 -16.98 -1.24 11.07
N HIS A 101 -16.21 -1.36 12.14
CA HIS A 101 -16.70 -1.57 13.52
C HIS A 101 -16.75 -0.26 14.31
#